data_AF-G8NUT0-F1
#
_entry.id   AF-G8NUT0-F1
#
_cell.length_a   1.000
_cell.length_b   1.000
_cell.length_c   1.000
_cell.angle_alpha   90.00
_cell.angle_beta   90.00
_cell.angle_gamma   90.00
#
_symmetry.space_group_name_H-M   'P 1'
#
loop_
_entity.id
_entity.type
_entity.pdbx_description
1 polymer ?
#
loop_
_entity_poly.entity_id
_entity_poly.type
_entity_poly.pdbx_seq_one_letter_code
_entity_poly.pdbx_strand_id
1 'polypeptide(L)'
;MSYRPFRSIGRCLLAASAVSFGIVSLSAQTAPSTTAPSGPNPSRVDLFVGYSYFGAHGEVKPSDIPYSSINVGAIGSGAYYFNKYVGGEVIYVSHHGFGGDGGQSNDGFDSLSAGPIFRAPMQNFTLFAHGLVGVGRLLGPNNDNFAQFEHEPWTYGPALTVGGGMDYDTPLFHHHLGIRLFQADFRYVHADFGPVATTVTPPFTTVPPVYGTPWLGGRANLNGVDLSTGILWHIGSVVPPPPVTYACAVTAPTGPIYPGDVVTITGTSTNLAPKGKTNYTWTSDSGPVSGSADVASIDTKSLQPGNYTVKGKISQGNKVYQNAECSAQFTVTPFAPPTVGCSANPSTVNPGDPSTITASGVSPQNRPLTYSYSATAGSISGNTSTATLTTAGVAPGTVTVTCNVVDDKGQSASQMTTVTVAAPVVAPTPVTTSSLCTIAFNRDEKRPTRVDNEAKACLDDIALSAQRDPQAKLAVIGNAAANEKMAEHKAAERAVNEKAYLVTEKGVDSSRISVYTGSAGDKSAATTIIPVGATLDTTGLTPVDESAIKVQPRKSLGAGHRHHHKG
;
A
#
# COMPACT_ATOMS: atom_id res chain seq x y z
N MET A 1 86.04 28.03 29.01
CA MET A 1 85.77 27.24 27.79
C MET A 1 85.60 25.79 28.26
N SER A 2 84.48 25.09 28.13
CA SER A 2 83.35 25.25 27.23
C SER A 2 82.09 24.72 27.92
N TYR A 3 81.03 25.50 27.82
CA TYR A 3 79.66 25.21 28.25
C TYR A 3 79.09 24.07 27.37
N ARG A 4 78.49 23.03 27.96
CA ARG A 4 77.72 22.00 27.23
C ARG A 4 76.30 21.88 27.80
N PRO A 5 75.26 22.34 27.08
CA PRO A 5 73.88 22.30 27.54
C PRO A 5 73.16 21.09 26.94
N PHE A 6 73.09 19.95 27.65
CA PHE A 6 72.22 18.82 27.26
C PHE A 6 71.74 17.99 28.46
N ARG A 7 71.48 18.61 29.62
CA ARG A 7 70.96 17.94 30.83
C ARG A 7 69.45 18.12 31.09
N SER A 8 68.70 18.79 30.20
CA SER A 8 67.35 19.28 30.53
C SER A 8 66.17 18.56 29.86
N ILE A 9 66.37 17.76 28.80
CA ILE A 9 65.24 17.22 28.03
C ILE A 9 64.73 15.89 28.60
N GLY A 10 65.63 15.00 29.07
CA GLY A 10 65.24 13.70 29.64
C GLY A 10 64.49 13.78 30.97
N ARG A 11 64.71 14.84 31.77
CA ARG A 11 64.03 15.03 33.06
C ARG A 11 62.66 15.72 32.95
N CYS A 12 62.41 16.49 31.88
CA CYS A 12 61.12 17.17 31.71
C CYS A 12 60.00 16.22 31.25
N LEU A 13 60.33 15.11 30.58
CA LEU A 13 59.36 14.06 30.23
C LEU A 13 59.06 13.10 31.39
N LEU A 14 60.02 12.88 32.29
CA LEU A 14 59.85 12.06 33.50
C LEU A 14 59.05 12.78 34.61
N ALA A 15 59.09 14.10 34.67
CA ALA A 15 58.41 14.89 35.71
C ALA A 15 56.90 15.06 35.50
N ALA A 16 56.35 14.68 34.33
CA ALA A 16 54.91 14.71 34.07
C ALA A 16 54.17 13.45 34.58
N SER A 17 54.91 12.41 35.00
CA SER A 17 54.35 11.07 35.31
C SER A 17 54.16 10.79 36.81
N ALA A 18 54.41 11.76 37.69
CA ALA A 18 54.42 11.57 39.14
C ALA A 18 53.16 12.07 39.87
N VAL A 19 52.02 12.20 39.18
CA VAL A 19 50.75 12.60 39.80
C VAL A 19 49.72 11.49 39.62
N SER A 20 49.21 10.98 40.75
CA SER A 20 48.00 10.14 40.92
C SER A 20 48.20 8.61 41.12
N PHE A 21 48.99 8.18 42.11
CA PHE A 21 48.67 6.90 42.77
C PHE A 21 47.66 7.16 43.90
N GLY A 22 46.40 7.36 43.51
CA GLY A 22 45.24 7.32 44.39
C GLY A 22 44.60 5.94 44.31
N ILE A 23 44.58 5.24 45.43
CA ILE A 23 43.98 3.91 45.64
C ILE A 23 42.53 3.93 45.12
N VAL A 24 42.21 3.15 44.08
CA VAL A 24 40.82 2.83 43.72
C VAL A 24 40.52 1.41 44.19
N SER A 25 39.91 1.32 45.36
CA SER A 25 39.22 0.14 45.86
C SER A 25 38.09 -0.24 44.91
N LEU A 26 38.23 -1.39 44.26
CA LEU A 26 37.20 -2.00 43.39
C LEU A 26 35.99 -2.39 44.24
N SER A 27 34.99 -1.51 44.32
CA SER A 27 33.66 -1.85 44.83
C SER A 27 32.82 -2.31 43.64
N ALA A 28 32.40 -3.56 43.65
CA ALA A 28 31.48 -4.10 42.66
C ALA A 28 30.12 -3.38 42.76
N GLN A 29 29.83 -2.49 41.82
CA GLN A 29 28.49 -1.97 41.58
C GLN A 29 28.12 -2.25 40.12
N THR A 30 27.12 -3.10 39.96
CA THR A 30 26.41 -3.32 38.71
C THR A 30 25.77 -2.00 38.27
N ALA A 31 26.18 -1.50 37.09
CA ALA A 31 25.60 -0.33 36.46
C ALA A 31 24.90 -0.69 35.13
N PRO A 32 23.87 0.07 34.72
CA PRO A 32 22.84 -0.34 33.77
C PRO A 32 23.34 -0.32 32.32
N SER A 33 22.61 -1.03 31.46
CA SER A 33 22.78 -1.04 30.00
C SER A 33 22.56 0.36 29.41
N THR A 34 23.65 1.09 29.17
CA THR A 34 23.67 2.27 28.30
C THR A 34 24.44 1.93 27.02
N THR A 35 23.88 2.38 25.91
CA THR A 35 24.41 2.39 24.53
C THR A 35 25.94 2.25 24.40
N ALA A 36 26.38 1.37 23.49
CA ALA A 36 27.78 1.11 23.18
C ALA A 36 28.58 2.43 23.06
N PRO A 37 29.69 2.60 23.80
CA PRO A 37 30.53 3.78 23.67
C PRO A 37 31.07 3.86 22.23
N SER A 38 30.93 5.03 21.61
CA SER A 38 31.42 5.35 20.27
C SER A 38 32.95 5.59 20.26
N GLY A 39 33.72 4.61 20.70
CA GLY A 39 35.18 4.58 20.57
C GLY A 39 35.61 3.70 19.38
N PRO A 40 36.83 3.88 18.84
CA PRO A 40 37.39 2.98 17.82
C PRO A 40 37.34 1.52 18.31
N ASN A 41 37.02 0.60 17.40
CA ASN A 41 36.91 -0.82 17.74
C ASN A 41 38.26 -1.34 18.27
N PRO A 42 38.30 -2.01 19.45
CA PRO A 42 39.54 -2.51 20.02
C PRO A 42 40.26 -3.47 19.07
N SER A 43 41.57 -3.26 18.92
CA SER A 43 42.45 -3.99 18.01
C SER A 43 42.57 -5.49 18.36
N ARG A 44 42.79 -6.36 17.36
CA ARG A 44 43.04 -7.79 17.62
C ARG A 44 44.49 -8.06 18.00
N VAL A 45 45.42 -7.34 17.37
CA VAL A 45 46.85 -7.41 17.60
C VAL A 45 47.38 -6.00 17.77
N ASP A 46 48.26 -5.82 18.76
CA ASP A 46 49.00 -4.58 18.99
C ASP A 46 50.50 -4.86 18.85
N LEU A 47 51.18 -4.06 18.04
CA LEU A 47 52.64 -4.08 17.91
C LEU A 47 53.19 -2.77 18.46
N PHE A 48 54.00 -2.86 19.51
CA PHE A 48 54.63 -1.72 20.16
C PHE A 48 56.12 -1.72 19.88
N VAL A 49 56.68 -0.55 19.56
CA VAL A 49 58.13 -0.31 19.54
C VAL A 49 58.43 1.05 20.15
N GLY A 50 59.48 1.14 20.94
CA GLY A 50 59.75 2.37 21.67
C GLY A 50 61.14 2.49 22.25
N TYR A 51 61.34 3.65 22.87
CA TYR A 51 62.48 3.91 23.74
C TYR A 51 62.17 3.35 25.13
N SER A 52 63.21 2.87 25.80
CA SER A 52 63.11 2.32 27.14
C SER A 52 64.31 2.78 28.00
N TYR A 53 64.02 3.07 29.25
CA TYR A 53 64.97 3.47 30.30
C TYR A 53 64.91 2.42 31.40
N PHE A 54 66.06 1.95 31.90
CA PHE A 54 66.12 0.97 32.99
C PHE A 54 66.84 1.52 34.22
N GLY A 55 66.07 1.77 35.27
CA GLY A 55 66.58 2.14 36.59
C GLY A 55 66.98 0.90 37.37
N ALA A 56 68.19 0.39 37.14
CA ALA A 56 68.75 -0.75 37.86
C ALA A 56 69.02 -0.40 39.34
N HIS A 57 68.46 -1.18 40.28
CA HIS A 57 68.74 -1.07 41.71
C HIS A 57 69.05 -2.47 42.27
N GLY A 58 70.33 -2.75 42.45
CA GLY A 58 70.81 -4.02 42.97
C GLY A 58 72.33 -4.08 42.92
N GLU A 59 72.88 -5.12 43.52
CA GLU A 59 74.32 -5.32 43.67
C GLU A 59 74.68 -6.77 43.37
N VAL A 60 75.91 -7.00 42.89
CA VAL A 60 76.50 -8.34 42.89
C VAL A 60 76.98 -8.66 44.30
N LYS A 61 76.47 -9.75 44.87
CA LYS A 61 76.89 -10.27 46.18
C LYS A 61 77.89 -11.43 46.00
N PRO A 62 78.92 -11.53 46.84
CA PRO A 62 79.16 -10.77 48.08
C PRO A 62 80.01 -9.50 47.90
N SER A 63 80.41 -9.14 46.67
CA SER A 63 81.32 -8.01 46.41
C SER A 63 80.69 -6.62 46.65
N ASP A 64 79.38 -6.56 46.86
CA ASP A 64 78.60 -5.34 47.16
C ASP A 64 78.77 -4.23 46.12
N ILE A 65 78.92 -4.61 44.83
CA ILE A 65 79.10 -3.67 43.72
C ILE A 65 77.74 -3.34 43.10
N PRO A 66 77.31 -2.06 43.07
CA PRO A 66 75.99 -1.67 42.58
C PRO A 66 75.94 -1.54 41.05
N TYR A 67 74.77 -1.83 40.48
CA TYR A 67 74.46 -1.52 39.07
C TYR A 67 74.08 -0.05 38.89
N SER A 68 74.48 0.52 37.77
CA SER A 68 74.06 1.85 37.32
C SER A 68 72.79 1.80 36.47
N SER A 69 72.05 2.91 36.45
CA SER A 69 70.86 3.02 35.58
C SER A 69 71.27 3.15 34.11
N ILE A 70 70.55 2.47 33.23
CA ILE A 70 70.79 2.45 31.80
C ILE A 70 69.82 3.43 31.13
N ASN A 71 70.38 4.55 30.64
CA ASN A 71 69.61 5.67 30.09
C ASN A 71 69.18 5.47 28.63
N VAL A 72 69.62 4.44 27.94
CA VAL A 72 69.33 4.24 26.52
C VAL A 72 69.07 2.77 26.25
N GLY A 73 67.81 2.47 25.94
CA GLY A 73 67.38 1.14 25.52
C GLY A 73 66.26 1.21 24.48
N ALA A 74 65.96 0.05 23.92
CA ALA A 74 64.87 -0.19 23.00
C ALA A 74 63.91 -1.21 23.60
N ILE A 75 62.63 -1.08 23.25
CA ILE A 75 61.61 -2.03 23.63
C ILE A 75 60.74 -2.36 22.42
N GLY A 76 60.33 -3.62 22.34
CA GLY A 76 59.36 -4.10 21.39
C GLY A 76 58.40 -5.06 22.05
N SER A 77 57.10 -4.94 21.78
CA SER A 77 56.13 -5.94 22.24
C SER A 77 55.09 -6.26 21.18
N GLY A 78 54.56 -7.47 21.27
CA GLY A 78 53.44 -7.94 20.46
C GLY A 78 52.37 -8.51 21.37
N ALA A 79 51.17 -7.92 21.36
CA ALA A 79 50.03 -8.40 22.11
C ALA A 79 48.94 -8.94 21.18
N TYR A 80 48.34 -10.07 21.55
CA TYR A 80 47.20 -10.69 20.87
C TYR A 80 46.01 -10.76 21.82
N TYR A 81 44.89 -10.14 21.46
CA TYR A 81 43.70 -10.05 22.30
C TYR A 81 42.64 -11.08 21.92
N PHE A 82 42.21 -11.91 22.89
CA PHE A 82 41.17 -12.90 22.70
C PHE A 82 39.78 -12.27 22.68
N ASN A 83 39.58 -11.26 23.54
CA ASN A 83 38.39 -10.42 23.65
C ASN A 83 38.80 -8.94 23.84
N LYS A 84 37.85 -8.03 24.04
CA LYS A 84 38.17 -6.59 24.16
C LYS A 84 39.07 -6.24 25.37
N TYR A 85 39.19 -7.11 26.37
CA TYR A 85 39.88 -6.87 27.63
C TYR A 85 41.13 -7.72 27.85
N VAL A 86 41.17 -8.96 27.37
CA VAL A 86 42.19 -9.95 27.75
C VAL A 86 42.96 -10.43 26.55
N GLY A 87 44.29 -10.48 26.67
CA GLY A 87 45.20 -10.99 25.67
C GLY A 87 46.44 -11.66 26.27
N GLY A 88 47.31 -12.13 25.39
CA GLY A 88 48.68 -12.52 25.71
C GLY A 88 49.67 -11.58 25.04
N GLU A 89 50.77 -11.27 25.71
CA GLU A 89 51.83 -10.41 25.22
C GLU A 89 53.19 -11.12 25.28
N VAL A 90 54.04 -10.80 24.31
CA VAL A 90 55.48 -11.07 24.34
C VAL A 90 56.20 -9.73 24.26
N ILE A 91 57.12 -9.48 25.19
CA ILE A 91 57.91 -8.26 25.25
C ILE A 91 59.41 -8.59 25.20
N TYR A 92 60.13 -7.81 24.43
CA TYR A 92 61.58 -7.80 24.40
C TYR A 92 62.09 -6.41 24.75
N VAL A 93 63.00 -6.34 25.71
CA VAL A 93 63.72 -5.11 26.04
C VAL A 93 65.19 -5.31 25.78
N SER A 94 65.85 -4.24 25.36
CA SER A 94 67.28 -4.22 25.16
C SER A 94 67.88 -2.95 25.74
N HIS A 95 68.73 -3.11 26.74
CA HIS A 95 69.45 -2.07 27.46
C HIS A 95 70.95 -2.32 27.40
N HIS A 96 71.52 -2.33 26.20
CA HIS A 96 72.98 -2.41 26.01
C HIS A 96 73.55 -1.25 25.18
N GLY A 97 72.74 -0.20 24.94
CA GLY A 97 73.10 0.96 24.11
C GLY A 97 73.24 0.64 22.61
N PHE A 98 73.19 1.67 21.76
CA PHE A 98 73.32 1.52 20.30
C PHE A 98 74.77 1.67 19.78
N GLY A 99 75.77 1.69 20.67
CA GLY A 99 77.18 1.86 20.33
C GLY A 99 77.99 0.60 20.69
N GLY A 100 79.09 0.35 19.97
CA GLY A 100 79.94 -0.84 20.09
C GLY A 100 80.66 -1.05 21.43
N ASP A 101 80.35 -0.25 22.45
CA ASP A 101 81.00 -0.26 23.77
C ASP A 101 80.07 -0.76 24.89
N GLY A 102 78.93 -1.40 24.59
CA GLY A 102 78.16 -2.14 25.61
C GLY A 102 77.58 -1.29 26.75
N GLY A 103 77.00 -0.13 26.41
CA GLY A 103 76.50 0.84 27.39
C GLY A 103 77.65 1.69 27.95
N GLN A 104 77.43 2.99 28.12
CA GLN A 104 78.45 3.95 28.55
C GLN A 104 78.99 3.71 29.99
N SER A 105 78.70 2.55 30.59
CA SER A 105 79.09 2.12 31.92
C SER A 105 79.32 0.61 32.05
N ASN A 106 79.45 -0.15 30.93
CA ASN A 106 79.65 -1.62 30.91
C ASN A 106 78.57 -2.45 31.65
N ASP A 107 77.45 -1.84 32.01
CA ASP A 107 76.25 -2.48 32.55
C ASP A 107 75.25 -2.70 31.41
N GLY A 108 74.71 -3.91 31.30
CA GLY A 108 73.81 -4.27 30.22
C GLY A 108 72.67 -5.17 30.70
N PHE A 109 71.48 -4.97 30.14
CA PHE A 109 70.34 -5.83 30.44
C PHE A 109 69.45 -6.05 29.20
N ASP A 110 69.24 -7.31 28.84
CA ASP A 110 68.26 -7.69 27.83
C ASP A 110 67.25 -8.65 28.44
N SER A 111 65.98 -8.58 28.04
CA SER A 111 64.99 -9.56 28.50
C SER A 111 63.97 -9.88 27.44
N LEU A 112 63.56 -11.16 27.41
CA LEU A 112 62.40 -11.65 26.68
C LEU A 112 61.42 -12.22 27.71
N SER A 113 60.22 -11.66 27.78
CA SER A 113 59.18 -12.09 28.71
C SER A 113 57.84 -12.27 27.98
N ALA A 114 57.01 -13.18 28.48
CA ALA A 114 55.68 -13.41 27.94
C ALA A 114 54.66 -13.68 29.06
N GLY A 115 53.39 -13.37 28.80
CA GLY A 115 52.34 -13.56 29.80
C GLY A 115 51.03 -12.86 29.44
N PRO A 116 50.07 -12.84 30.37
CA PRO A 116 48.80 -12.14 30.19
C PRO A 116 48.97 -10.61 30.15
N ILE A 117 48.19 -9.98 29.28
CA ILE A 117 47.93 -8.54 29.25
C ILE A 117 46.42 -8.29 29.36
N PHE A 118 46.07 -7.30 30.17
CA PHE A 118 44.71 -6.82 30.35
C PHE A 118 44.65 -5.37 29.89
N ARG A 119 43.58 -5.00 29.20
CA ARG A 119 43.34 -3.61 28.78
C ARG A 119 41.93 -3.15 29.10
N ALA A 120 41.77 -1.85 29.27
CA ALA A 120 40.51 -1.14 29.42
C ALA A 120 40.42 -0.06 28.32
N PRO A 121 39.80 -0.39 27.17
CA PRO A 121 39.62 0.58 26.09
C PRO A 121 38.60 1.66 26.50
N MET A 122 38.99 2.92 26.43
CA MET A 122 38.12 4.08 26.67
C MET A 122 37.92 4.85 25.35
N GLN A 123 37.34 6.05 25.38
CA GLN A 123 36.97 6.76 24.15
C GLN A 123 38.18 7.17 23.28
N ASN A 124 39.28 7.62 23.91
CA ASN A 124 40.47 8.14 23.21
C ASN A 124 41.80 7.52 23.70
N PHE A 125 41.76 6.70 24.74
CA PHE A 125 42.94 6.07 25.30
C PHE A 125 42.59 4.69 25.86
N THR A 126 43.61 3.85 25.97
CA THR A 126 43.51 2.50 26.50
C THR A 126 44.50 2.35 27.64
N LEU A 127 44.00 2.01 28.83
CA LEU A 127 44.85 1.62 29.94
C LEU A 127 45.15 0.13 29.84
N PHE A 128 46.37 -0.29 30.13
CA PHE A 128 46.72 -1.71 30.17
C PHE A 128 47.58 -2.06 31.38
N ALA A 129 47.54 -3.34 31.76
CA ALA A 129 48.37 -3.93 32.78
C ALA A 129 48.79 -5.33 32.34
N HIS A 130 50.00 -5.74 32.67
CA HIS A 130 50.51 -7.08 32.35
C HIS A 130 51.28 -7.71 33.51
N GLY A 131 51.44 -9.02 33.44
CA GLY A 131 52.29 -9.78 34.33
C GLY A 131 52.98 -10.87 33.52
N LEU A 132 54.30 -10.79 33.40
CA LEU A 132 55.07 -11.58 32.45
C LEU A 132 56.18 -12.34 33.18
N VAL A 133 56.49 -13.51 32.66
CA VAL A 133 57.61 -14.34 33.11
C VAL A 133 58.51 -14.59 31.91
N GLY A 134 59.81 -14.59 32.14
CA GLY A 134 60.77 -14.66 31.06
C GLY A 134 62.18 -14.97 31.49
N VAL A 135 63.08 -14.70 30.55
CA VAL A 135 64.52 -14.76 30.74
C VAL A 135 65.09 -13.36 30.64
N GLY A 136 66.05 -13.05 31.52
CA GLY A 136 66.86 -11.86 31.48
C GLY A 136 68.31 -12.28 31.25
N ARG A 137 69.06 -11.50 30.48
CA ARG A 137 70.50 -11.58 30.37
C ARG A 137 71.08 -10.32 30.99
N LEU A 138 71.97 -10.47 31.96
CA LEU A 138 72.56 -9.36 32.72
C LEU A 138 74.07 -9.33 32.50
N LEU A 139 74.61 -8.14 32.26
CA LEU A 139 76.04 -7.82 32.10
C LEU A 139 76.45 -6.80 33.16
N GLY A 140 77.66 -6.94 33.69
CA GLY A 140 78.17 -6.07 34.74
C GLY A 140 77.71 -6.52 36.13
N PRO A 141 77.90 -5.70 37.19
CA PRO A 141 78.30 -4.32 37.09
C PRO A 141 79.81 -4.20 36.85
N ASN A 142 80.22 -3.17 36.12
CA ASN A 142 81.65 -2.91 35.94
C ASN A 142 82.22 -2.04 37.05
N ASN A 143 83.40 -2.40 37.54
CA ASN A 143 84.12 -1.62 38.53
C ASN A 143 85.23 -0.79 37.86
N ASP A 144 85.09 0.54 37.87
CA ASP A 144 86.08 1.47 37.32
C ASP A 144 87.29 1.70 38.25
N ASN A 145 87.36 0.99 39.38
CA ASN A 145 88.52 1.03 40.27
C ASN A 145 89.72 0.36 39.58
N PHE A 146 90.79 1.11 39.36
CA PHE A 146 92.05 0.65 38.73
C PHE A 146 92.65 -0.61 39.36
N ALA A 147 92.32 -0.92 40.62
CA ALA A 147 92.77 -2.12 41.31
C ALA A 147 91.94 -3.39 41.03
N GLN A 148 90.77 -3.28 40.38
CA GLN A 148 89.74 -4.34 40.31
C GLN A 148 88.97 -4.29 38.97
N PHE A 149 89.65 -4.09 37.83
CA PHE A 149 89.03 -4.10 36.49
C PHE A 149 88.44 -5.48 36.18
N GLU A 150 87.22 -5.71 36.65
CA GLU A 150 86.50 -6.98 36.56
C GLU A 150 85.05 -6.66 36.18
N HIS A 151 84.55 -7.37 35.17
CA HIS A 151 83.18 -7.24 34.67
C HIS A 151 82.56 -8.63 34.62
N GLU A 152 81.30 -8.74 35.01
CA GLU A 152 80.60 -10.02 34.86
C GLU A 152 80.18 -10.23 33.40
N PRO A 153 80.41 -11.42 32.83
CA PRO A 153 79.98 -11.72 31.48
C PRO A 153 78.46 -11.81 31.43
N TRP A 154 77.91 -11.55 30.25
CA TRP A 154 76.48 -11.70 30.00
C TRP A 154 75.93 -13.07 30.42
N THR A 155 75.13 -13.07 31.49
CA THR A 155 74.64 -14.29 32.13
C THR A 155 73.11 -14.30 32.14
N TYR A 156 72.53 -15.44 31.78
CA TYR A 156 71.08 -15.62 31.75
C TYR A 156 70.55 -16.02 33.12
N GLY A 157 69.35 -15.56 33.43
CA GLY A 157 68.54 -16.13 34.50
C GLY A 157 67.09 -15.69 34.40
N PRO A 158 66.26 -16.10 35.38
CA PRO A 158 64.83 -15.82 35.34
C PRO A 158 64.57 -14.32 35.50
N ALA A 159 63.60 -13.83 34.72
CA ALA A 159 63.09 -12.47 34.82
C ALA A 159 61.58 -12.47 35.05
N LEU A 160 61.12 -11.57 35.91
CA LEU A 160 59.70 -11.31 36.15
C LEU A 160 59.43 -9.85 35.83
N THR A 161 58.30 -9.60 35.15
CA THR A 161 57.85 -8.25 34.80
C THR A 161 56.42 -8.07 35.27
N VAL A 162 56.14 -6.98 35.97
CA VAL A 162 54.76 -6.58 36.29
C VAL A 162 54.65 -5.08 36.12
N GLY A 163 53.61 -4.63 35.41
CA GLY A 163 53.58 -3.26 34.94
C GLY A 163 52.29 -2.91 34.24
N GLY A 164 52.25 -1.69 33.73
CA GLY A 164 51.12 -1.17 32.99
C GLY A 164 51.41 0.19 32.39
N GLY A 165 50.49 0.65 31.56
CA GLY A 165 50.67 1.87 30.81
C GLY A 165 49.39 2.42 30.21
N MET A 166 49.56 3.45 29.41
CA MET A 166 48.48 4.14 28.70
C MET A 166 48.84 4.35 27.24
N ASP A 167 47.96 3.89 26.37
CA ASP A 167 48.03 4.07 24.94
C ASP A 167 47.01 5.13 24.50
N TYR A 168 47.41 6.03 23.60
CA TYR A 168 46.54 7.03 22.98
C TYR A 168 46.27 6.65 21.52
N ASP A 169 45.00 6.45 21.20
CA ASP A 169 44.56 6.00 19.89
C ASP A 169 44.43 7.22 18.96
N THR A 170 45.21 7.26 17.87
CA THR A 170 45.15 8.40 16.94
C THR A 170 44.12 8.15 15.83
N PRO A 171 43.55 9.19 15.20
CA PRO A 171 42.70 9.02 14.03
C PRO A 171 43.49 8.69 12.74
N LEU A 172 44.82 8.64 12.81
CA LEU A 172 45.66 8.45 11.63
C LEU A 172 45.59 7.00 11.14
N PHE A 173 45.69 6.83 9.82
CA PHE A 173 45.66 5.52 9.16
C PHE A 173 44.44 4.66 9.55
N HIS A 174 43.23 5.22 9.56
CA HIS A 174 42.01 4.50 9.97
C HIS A 174 42.09 3.90 11.39
N HIS A 175 42.68 4.66 12.34
CA HIS A 175 42.93 4.22 13.71
C HIS A 175 43.94 3.06 13.85
N HIS A 176 44.80 2.84 12.85
CA HIS A 176 45.87 1.86 12.95
C HIS A 176 47.09 2.36 13.73
N LEU A 177 47.31 3.67 13.83
CA LEU A 177 48.45 4.26 14.54
C LEU A 177 48.05 4.74 15.94
N GLY A 178 48.80 4.33 16.95
CA GLY A 178 48.68 4.78 18.34
C GLY A 178 50.02 5.24 18.90
N ILE A 179 49.98 5.86 20.07
CA ILE A 179 51.16 6.29 20.83
C ILE A 179 51.06 5.73 22.24
N ARG A 180 52.05 4.96 22.68
CA ARG A 180 52.19 4.56 24.08
C ARG A 180 52.75 5.73 24.86
N LEU A 181 51.88 6.46 25.56
CA LEU A 181 52.26 7.68 26.28
C LEU A 181 53.24 7.36 27.40
N PHE A 182 53.01 6.27 28.12
CA PHE A 182 53.96 5.70 29.07
C PHE A 182 53.66 4.23 29.32
N GLN A 183 54.70 3.50 29.70
CA GLN A 183 54.64 2.19 30.33
C GLN A 183 55.66 2.17 31.47
N ALA A 184 55.23 1.68 32.62
CA ALA A 184 56.05 1.55 33.80
C ALA A 184 56.00 0.10 34.30
N ASP A 185 57.13 -0.58 34.16
CA ASP A 185 57.27 -1.97 34.56
C ASP A 185 58.24 -2.10 35.73
N PHE A 186 57.82 -2.82 36.76
CA PHE A 186 58.74 -3.38 37.72
C PHE A 186 59.34 -4.67 37.15
N ARG A 187 60.67 -4.75 37.14
CA ARG A 187 61.43 -5.92 36.67
C ARG A 187 62.25 -6.50 37.81
N TYR A 188 62.13 -7.81 38.00
CA TYR A 188 63.04 -8.60 38.82
C TYR A 188 63.88 -9.50 37.91
N VAL A 189 65.19 -9.55 38.13
CA VAL A 189 66.12 -10.39 37.38
C VAL A 189 67.08 -11.07 38.34
N HIS A 190 67.30 -12.35 38.16
CA HIS A 190 68.33 -13.10 38.86
C HIS A 190 69.42 -13.53 37.89
N ALA A 191 70.69 -13.37 38.27
CA ALA A 191 71.84 -13.92 37.56
C ALA A 191 72.80 -14.57 38.56
N ASP A 192 73.29 -15.77 38.23
CA ASP A 192 74.32 -16.48 38.99
C ASP A 192 75.56 -16.58 38.10
N PHE A 193 76.59 -15.79 38.42
CA PHE A 193 77.85 -15.70 37.70
C PHE A 193 78.83 -16.82 38.11
N GLY A 194 78.39 -17.75 38.95
CA GLY A 194 79.18 -18.87 39.44
C GLY A 194 79.92 -18.55 40.74
N PRO A 195 80.82 -19.45 41.18
CA PRO A 195 81.60 -19.26 42.40
C PRO A 195 82.39 -17.95 42.34
N VAL A 196 82.45 -17.24 43.47
CA VAL A 196 83.26 -16.04 43.63
C VAL A 196 84.73 -16.40 43.42
N ALA A 197 85.46 -15.61 42.63
CA ALA A 197 86.88 -15.78 42.40
C ALA A 197 87.66 -15.57 43.71
N THR A 198 88.13 -16.65 44.34
CA THR A 198 88.97 -16.60 45.54
C THR A 198 90.25 -17.42 45.36
N THR A 199 91.43 -16.83 45.55
CA THR A 199 92.66 -17.60 45.83
C THR A 199 92.75 -17.85 47.33
N VAL A 200 92.33 -19.03 47.79
CA VAL A 200 92.57 -19.43 49.19
C VAL A 200 93.97 -20.03 49.26
N THR A 201 94.92 -19.32 49.88
CA THR A 201 96.08 -19.95 50.53
C THR A 201 95.97 -19.68 52.03
N PRO A 202 95.88 -20.71 52.90
CA PRO A 202 95.90 -20.51 54.35
C PRO A 202 97.16 -19.72 54.75
N PRO A 203 97.10 -18.74 55.68
CA PRO A 203 96.13 -18.59 56.76
C PRO A 203 95.19 -17.35 56.69
N PHE A 204 95.00 -16.71 55.54
CA PHE A 204 94.15 -15.49 55.46
C PHE A 204 92.65 -15.82 55.21
N THR A 205 91.75 -15.16 55.96
CA THR A 205 90.28 -15.36 55.91
C THR A 205 89.50 -14.24 55.20
N THR A 206 90.17 -13.27 54.60
CA THR A 206 89.55 -12.27 53.70
C THR A 206 90.47 -12.03 52.50
N VAL A 207 89.98 -12.28 51.29
CA VAL A 207 90.71 -12.08 50.04
C VAL A 207 90.05 -10.91 49.29
N PRO A 208 90.77 -9.81 48.96
CA PRO A 208 90.31 -8.87 47.93
C PRO A 208 90.23 -9.61 46.58
N PRO A 209 89.41 -9.16 45.62
CA PRO A 209 89.27 -9.81 44.32
C PRO A 209 90.65 -10.04 43.68
N VAL A 210 90.78 -11.22 43.05
CA VAL A 210 92.05 -11.71 42.54
C VAL A 210 92.41 -10.94 41.28
N TYR A 211 93.40 -10.05 41.38
CA TYR A 211 93.90 -9.31 40.22
C TYR A 211 94.27 -10.26 39.07
N GLY A 212 93.56 -10.16 37.95
CA GLY A 212 93.80 -10.94 36.73
C GLY A 212 92.82 -12.10 36.46
N THR A 213 91.77 -12.30 37.25
CA THR A 213 90.66 -13.17 36.84
C THR A 213 89.75 -12.44 35.84
N PRO A 214 89.24 -13.14 34.81
CA PRO A 214 88.44 -12.50 33.77
C PRO A 214 87.05 -12.00 34.22
N TRP A 215 86.54 -12.41 35.40
CA TRP A 215 85.30 -11.93 36.04
C TRP A 215 85.24 -12.27 37.55
N LEU A 216 84.33 -11.64 38.30
CA LEU A 216 84.21 -11.68 39.78
C LEU A 216 83.52 -12.95 40.32
N GLY A 217 82.45 -13.40 39.67
CA GLY A 217 81.55 -14.43 40.19
C GLY A 217 80.63 -13.91 41.31
N GLY A 218 79.64 -14.72 41.69
CA GLY A 218 78.63 -14.35 42.68
C GLY A 218 77.22 -14.25 42.09
N ARG A 219 76.31 -13.61 42.82
CA ARG A 219 74.89 -13.54 42.45
C ARG A 219 74.37 -12.12 42.46
N ALA A 220 73.63 -11.77 41.41
CA ALA A 220 72.85 -10.54 41.34
C ALA A 220 71.35 -10.84 41.44
N ASN A 221 70.68 -10.11 42.33
CA ASN A 221 69.22 -10.01 42.36
C ASN A 221 68.88 -8.56 42.06
N LEU A 222 68.54 -8.27 40.81
CA LEU A 222 68.28 -6.93 40.35
C LEU A 222 66.79 -6.63 40.38
N ASN A 223 66.42 -5.61 41.16
CA ASN A 223 65.09 -5.02 41.11
C ASN A 223 65.19 -3.69 40.37
N GLY A 224 64.38 -3.47 39.35
CA GLY A 224 64.46 -2.26 38.56
C GLY A 224 63.11 -1.77 38.08
N VAL A 225 63.07 -0.49 37.74
CA VAL A 225 61.93 0.12 37.05
C VAL A 225 62.34 0.35 35.60
N ASP A 226 61.57 -0.20 34.68
CA ASP A 226 61.67 0.05 33.25
C ASP A 226 60.58 1.03 32.84
N LEU A 227 60.96 2.16 32.26
CA LEU A 227 60.07 3.20 31.79
C LEU A 227 60.19 3.32 30.28
N SER A 228 59.07 3.23 29.56
CA SER A 228 59.08 3.27 28.11
C SER A 228 57.95 4.11 27.51
N THR A 229 58.17 4.56 26.27
CA THR A 229 57.21 5.29 25.43
C THR A 229 57.55 5.05 23.97
N GLY A 230 56.56 5.16 23.08
CA GLY A 230 56.81 4.90 21.66
C GLY A 230 55.54 4.78 20.82
N ILE A 231 55.69 4.06 19.70
CA ILE A 231 54.67 3.93 18.67
C ILE A 231 53.97 2.58 18.82
N LEU A 232 52.66 2.61 18.68
CA LEU A 232 51.77 1.45 18.69
C LEU A 232 51.13 1.30 17.32
N TRP A 233 51.03 0.06 16.82
CA TRP A 233 50.34 -0.26 15.59
C TRP A 233 49.26 -1.31 15.84
N HIS A 234 48.01 -0.92 15.60
CA HIS A 234 46.83 -1.75 15.79
C HIS A 234 46.52 -2.54 14.52
N ILE A 235 46.24 -3.84 14.64
CA ILE A 235 45.90 -4.71 13.51
C ILE A 235 44.61 -5.49 13.82
N GLY A 236 43.67 -5.43 12.89
CA GLY A 236 42.37 -6.09 13.00
C GLY A 236 41.48 -5.50 14.10
N SER A 237 40.30 -6.10 14.28
CA SER A 237 39.33 -5.72 15.31
C SER A 237 38.88 -6.97 16.05
N VAL A 238 38.68 -6.86 17.37
CA VAL A 238 38.07 -7.91 18.18
C VAL A 238 36.55 -7.92 18.05
N VAL A 239 35.95 -6.76 17.77
CA VAL A 239 34.51 -6.65 17.52
C VAL A 239 34.23 -7.10 16.09
N PRO A 240 33.33 -8.08 15.88
CA PRO A 240 32.90 -8.48 14.55
C PRO A 240 32.35 -7.26 13.79
N PRO A 241 32.56 -7.18 12.46
CA PRO A 241 31.92 -6.13 11.67
C PRO A 241 30.40 -6.25 11.79
N PRO A 242 29.66 -5.13 11.66
CA PRO A 242 28.21 -5.15 11.61
C PRO A 242 27.71 -6.16 10.56
N PRO A 243 26.65 -6.94 10.86
CA PRO A 243 26.11 -7.87 9.89
C PRO A 243 25.54 -7.12 8.69
N VAL A 244 25.74 -7.70 7.50
CA VAL A 244 25.07 -7.27 6.28
C VAL A 244 23.56 -7.33 6.50
N THR A 245 22.83 -6.33 6.01
CA THR A 245 21.35 -6.37 6.01
C THR A 245 20.82 -6.19 4.59
N TYR A 246 19.63 -6.74 4.34
CA TYR A 246 18.98 -6.69 3.04
C TYR A 246 17.48 -6.54 3.20
N ALA A 247 16.89 -5.55 2.53
CA ALA A 247 15.46 -5.28 2.52
C ALA A 247 14.95 -5.24 1.09
N CYS A 248 13.76 -5.76 0.83
CA CYS A 248 13.20 -5.82 -0.52
C CYS A 248 11.78 -5.29 -0.55
N ALA A 249 11.43 -4.58 -1.62
CA ALA A 249 10.11 -4.03 -1.83
C ALA A 249 9.71 -4.13 -3.30
N VAL A 250 8.41 -4.29 -3.54
CA VAL A 250 7.83 -4.15 -4.88
C VAL A 250 7.87 -2.67 -5.24
N THR A 251 8.59 -2.32 -6.30
CA THR A 251 8.75 -0.94 -6.76
C THR A 251 7.92 -0.63 -7.99
N ALA A 252 7.54 -1.65 -8.77
CA ALA A 252 6.58 -1.53 -9.85
C ALA A 252 5.80 -2.83 -10.07
N PRO A 253 4.53 -2.75 -10.51
CA PRO A 253 3.70 -1.54 -10.58
C PRO A 253 3.27 -1.07 -9.17
N THR A 254 2.89 0.20 -9.03
CA THR A 254 2.43 0.79 -7.75
C THR A 254 0.95 0.58 -7.45
N GLY A 255 0.22 -0.05 -8.39
CA GLY A 255 -1.22 -0.33 -8.31
C GLY A 255 -1.53 -1.83 -8.27
N PRO A 256 -2.78 -2.23 -8.54
CA PRO A 256 -3.14 -3.65 -8.65
C PRO A 256 -2.34 -4.32 -9.77
N ILE A 257 -1.82 -5.51 -9.48
CA ILE A 257 -1.09 -6.34 -10.43
C ILE A 257 -2.07 -7.33 -11.04
N TYR A 258 -2.08 -7.45 -12.36
CA TYR A 258 -2.91 -8.39 -13.09
C TYR A 258 -2.06 -9.41 -13.87
N PRO A 259 -2.63 -10.57 -14.25
CA PRO A 259 -1.91 -11.55 -15.05
C PRO A 259 -1.38 -10.96 -16.37
N GLY A 260 -0.06 -11.00 -16.53
CA GLY A 260 0.67 -10.46 -17.69
C GLY A 260 1.48 -9.21 -17.39
N ASP A 261 1.29 -8.60 -16.22
CA ASP A 261 2.14 -7.51 -15.74
C ASP A 261 3.54 -8.03 -15.37
N VAL A 262 4.54 -7.16 -15.48
CA VAL A 262 5.90 -7.43 -14.99
C VAL A 262 6.05 -6.76 -13.64
N VAL A 263 6.29 -7.55 -12.60
CA VAL A 263 6.52 -7.05 -11.24
C VAL A 263 8.00 -6.85 -11.04
N THR A 264 8.41 -5.63 -10.68
CA THR A 264 9.79 -5.26 -10.35
C THR A 264 9.95 -5.16 -8.85
N ILE A 265 10.98 -5.85 -8.34
CA ILE A 265 11.36 -5.87 -6.93
C ILE A 265 12.77 -5.31 -6.82
N THR A 266 12.94 -4.35 -5.93
CA THR A 266 14.24 -3.74 -5.65
C THR A 266 14.69 -4.11 -4.25
N GLY A 267 15.93 -4.58 -4.14
CA GLY A 267 16.61 -4.91 -2.91
C GLY A 267 17.60 -3.82 -2.51
N THR A 268 17.52 -3.37 -1.26
CA THR A 268 18.44 -2.40 -0.67
C THR A 268 19.31 -3.10 0.36
N SER A 269 20.63 -3.03 0.18
CA SER A 269 21.61 -3.65 1.08
C SER A 269 22.35 -2.59 1.91
N THR A 270 22.69 -2.92 3.15
CA THR A 270 23.54 -2.07 4.00
C THR A 270 24.63 -2.88 4.68
N ASN A 271 25.66 -2.20 5.21
CA ASN A 271 26.85 -2.80 5.82
C ASN A 271 27.65 -3.73 4.89
N LEU A 272 27.57 -3.52 3.57
CA LEU A 272 28.41 -4.24 2.61
C LEU A 272 29.89 -3.89 2.80
N ALA A 273 30.75 -4.89 2.69
CA ALA A 273 32.20 -4.70 2.67
C ALA A 273 32.59 -3.88 1.42
N PRO A 274 33.35 -2.77 1.57
CA PRO A 274 33.66 -1.85 0.45
C PRO A 274 34.39 -2.47 -0.75
N LYS A 275 35.11 -3.59 -0.53
CA LYS A 275 35.88 -4.29 -1.57
C LYS A 275 35.36 -5.70 -1.87
N GLY A 276 34.20 -6.08 -1.32
CA GLY A 276 33.63 -7.42 -1.51
C GLY A 276 32.76 -7.51 -2.76
N LYS A 277 32.93 -8.57 -3.58
CA LYS A 277 31.96 -8.90 -4.63
C LYS A 277 30.67 -9.38 -3.97
N THR A 278 29.55 -8.74 -4.27
CA THR A 278 28.23 -9.13 -3.77
C THR A 278 27.52 -9.98 -4.82
N ASN A 279 27.15 -11.21 -4.44
CA ASN A 279 26.32 -12.07 -5.27
C ASN A 279 24.86 -11.92 -4.85
N TYR A 280 23.99 -11.69 -5.83
CA TYR A 280 22.54 -11.62 -5.64
C TYR A 280 21.89 -12.89 -6.14
N THR A 281 20.93 -13.43 -5.39
CA THR A 281 20.13 -14.58 -5.80
C THR A 281 18.69 -14.31 -5.47
N TRP A 282 17.81 -14.52 -6.44
CA TRP A 282 16.39 -14.30 -6.30
C TRP A 282 15.63 -15.59 -6.54
N THR A 283 14.65 -15.87 -5.69
CA THR A 283 13.75 -17.02 -5.82
C THR A 283 12.31 -16.56 -5.59
N SER A 284 11.37 -17.19 -6.28
CA SER A 284 9.94 -16.98 -6.08
C SER A 284 9.29 -18.30 -5.74
N ASP A 285 8.22 -18.27 -4.95
CA ASP A 285 7.35 -19.43 -4.72
C ASP A 285 6.60 -19.86 -5.99
N SER A 286 6.50 -18.98 -6.99
CA SER A 286 5.91 -19.29 -8.29
C SER A 286 6.42 -18.37 -9.40
N GLY A 287 6.50 -18.92 -10.62
CA GLY A 287 6.92 -18.18 -11.81
C GLY A 287 8.43 -17.99 -11.96
N PRO A 288 8.89 -17.68 -13.18
CA PRO A 288 10.30 -17.40 -13.44
C PRO A 288 10.68 -16.03 -12.86
N VAL A 289 11.75 -16.01 -12.05
CA VAL A 289 12.39 -14.76 -11.61
C VAL A 289 13.61 -14.50 -12.47
N SER A 290 13.72 -13.29 -12.99
CA SER A 290 14.90 -12.82 -13.72
C SER A 290 15.54 -11.67 -12.97
N GLY A 291 16.83 -11.75 -12.68
CA GLY A 291 17.55 -10.70 -11.96
C GLY A 291 18.96 -11.15 -11.59
N SER A 292 19.97 -10.34 -11.94
CA SER A 292 21.39 -10.63 -11.69
C SER A 292 22.05 -9.61 -10.74
N ALA A 293 21.25 -8.70 -10.17
CA ALA A 293 21.71 -7.59 -9.33
C ALA A 293 20.73 -7.34 -8.17
N ASP A 294 20.71 -6.09 -7.68
CA ASP A 294 19.80 -5.56 -6.68
C ASP A 294 18.35 -5.42 -7.15
N VAL A 295 18.07 -5.73 -8.42
CA VAL A 295 16.71 -5.72 -9.00
C VAL A 295 16.35 -7.10 -9.56
N ALA A 296 15.12 -7.52 -9.29
CA ALA A 296 14.48 -8.69 -9.88
C ALA A 296 13.19 -8.32 -10.59
N SER A 297 12.87 -9.04 -11.66
CA SER A 297 11.64 -8.93 -12.43
C SER A 297 10.95 -10.29 -12.51
N ILE A 298 9.63 -10.27 -12.31
CA ILE A 298 8.76 -11.43 -12.30
C ILE A 298 7.69 -11.24 -13.37
N ASP A 299 7.62 -12.17 -14.32
CA ASP A 299 6.55 -12.21 -15.32
C ASP A 299 5.34 -12.95 -14.74
N THR A 300 4.22 -12.24 -14.63
CA THR A 300 2.98 -12.79 -14.06
C THR A 300 2.06 -13.45 -15.10
N LYS A 301 2.47 -13.53 -16.38
CA LYS A 301 1.61 -14.04 -17.48
C LYS A 301 1.10 -15.47 -17.25
N SER A 302 1.88 -16.33 -16.61
CA SER A 302 1.50 -17.71 -16.29
C SER A 302 1.00 -17.89 -14.85
N LEU A 303 0.96 -16.82 -14.06
CA LEU A 303 0.52 -16.87 -12.67
C LEU A 303 -1.00 -16.76 -12.58
N GLN A 304 -1.58 -17.60 -11.72
CA GLN A 304 -2.99 -17.50 -11.37
C GLN A 304 -3.20 -16.32 -10.40
N PRO A 305 -4.44 -15.83 -10.24
CA PRO A 305 -4.73 -14.87 -9.19
C PRO A 305 -4.41 -15.44 -7.80
N GLY A 306 -3.70 -14.68 -6.97
CA GLY A 306 -3.21 -15.15 -5.67
C GLY A 306 -2.09 -14.28 -5.07
N ASN A 307 -1.64 -14.67 -3.89
CA ASN A 307 -0.52 -14.04 -3.20
C ASN A 307 0.77 -14.80 -3.47
N TYR A 308 1.84 -14.07 -3.75
CA TYR A 308 3.13 -14.61 -4.12
C TYR A 308 4.26 -13.94 -3.35
N THR A 309 5.27 -14.73 -3.03
CA THR A 309 6.42 -14.31 -2.23
C THR A 309 7.69 -14.47 -3.02
N VAL A 310 8.43 -13.37 -3.14
CA VAL A 310 9.78 -13.37 -3.69
C VAL A 310 10.78 -13.21 -2.55
N LYS A 311 11.80 -14.04 -2.56
CA LYS A 311 12.92 -14.00 -1.63
C LYS A 311 14.17 -13.56 -2.38
N GLY A 312 14.88 -12.61 -1.81
CA GLY A 312 16.18 -12.17 -2.28
C GLY A 312 17.25 -12.54 -1.26
N LYS A 313 18.39 -12.99 -1.74
CA LYS A 313 19.56 -13.32 -0.92
C LYS A 313 20.77 -12.58 -1.44
N ILE A 314 21.55 -12.02 -0.53
CA ILE A 314 22.86 -11.47 -0.83
C ILE A 314 23.95 -12.21 -0.07
N SER A 315 25.09 -12.39 -0.72
CA SER A 315 26.27 -13.03 -0.14
C SER A 315 27.55 -12.33 -0.59
N GLN A 316 28.39 -11.96 0.39
CA GLN A 316 29.78 -11.52 0.15
C GLN A 316 30.82 -12.56 0.59
N GLY A 317 30.39 -13.75 1.02
CA GLY A 317 31.27 -14.82 1.50
C GLY A 317 30.55 -15.86 2.36
N ASN A 318 31.33 -16.74 3.00
CA ASN A 318 30.79 -17.93 3.68
C ASN A 318 30.40 -17.68 5.15
N LYS A 319 30.71 -16.52 5.72
CA LYS A 319 30.42 -16.23 7.14
C LYS A 319 28.99 -15.71 7.30
N VAL A 320 28.31 -16.08 8.37
CA VAL A 320 26.89 -15.73 8.62
C VAL A 320 26.64 -14.22 8.49
N TYR A 321 27.50 -13.39 9.08
CA TYR A 321 27.37 -11.91 9.04
C TYR A 321 27.64 -11.28 7.66
N GLN A 322 28.08 -12.05 6.66
CA GLN A 322 28.30 -11.61 5.27
C GLN A 322 27.13 -11.97 4.35
N ASN A 323 26.07 -12.57 4.91
CA ASN A 323 24.89 -13.02 4.19
C ASN A 323 23.66 -12.36 4.79
N ALA A 324 22.72 -11.98 3.92
CA ALA A 324 21.43 -11.47 4.35
C ALA A 324 20.35 -11.92 3.37
N GLU A 325 19.13 -12.05 3.88
CA GLU A 325 17.96 -12.45 3.11
C GLU A 325 16.85 -11.42 3.32
N CYS A 326 16.03 -11.24 2.29
CA CYS A 326 14.87 -10.39 2.30
C CYS A 326 13.68 -11.17 1.72
N SER A 327 12.46 -10.70 2.00
CA SER A 327 11.26 -11.18 1.34
C SER A 327 10.34 -10.01 1.00
N ALA A 328 9.75 -10.04 -0.19
CA ALA A 328 8.69 -9.14 -0.61
C ALA A 328 7.49 -9.97 -1.06
N GLN A 329 6.28 -9.49 -0.80
CA GLN A 329 5.04 -10.12 -1.21
C GLN A 329 4.32 -9.25 -2.22
N PHE A 330 3.66 -9.87 -3.19
CA PHE A 330 2.79 -9.21 -4.15
C PHE A 330 1.55 -10.07 -4.42
N THR A 331 0.47 -9.43 -4.87
CA THR A 331 -0.81 -10.10 -5.10
C THR A 331 -1.24 -9.91 -6.55
N VAL A 332 -1.38 -11.00 -7.29
CA VAL A 332 -1.98 -11.00 -8.62
C VAL A 332 -3.50 -11.03 -8.46
N THR A 333 -4.14 -9.98 -8.95
CA THR A 333 -5.58 -9.75 -8.85
C THR A 333 -6.27 -10.32 -10.10
N PRO A 334 -7.42 -11.00 -9.97
CA PRO A 334 -8.18 -11.42 -11.14
C PRO A 334 -8.72 -10.20 -11.90
N PHE A 335 -8.85 -10.31 -13.22
CA PHE A 335 -9.58 -9.31 -14.00
C PHE A 335 -11.05 -9.29 -13.58
N ALA A 336 -11.67 -8.12 -13.47
CA ALA A 336 -13.10 -8.03 -13.17
C ALA A 336 -13.93 -8.17 -14.46
N PRO A 337 -15.16 -8.72 -14.39
CA PRO A 337 -16.01 -8.81 -15.55
C PRO A 337 -16.44 -7.41 -16.04
N PRO A 338 -16.74 -7.25 -17.34
CA PRO A 338 -17.33 -6.02 -17.84
C PRO A 338 -18.75 -5.81 -17.30
N THR A 339 -19.31 -4.63 -17.52
CA THR A 339 -20.72 -4.32 -17.28
C THR A 339 -21.35 -3.79 -18.56
N VAL A 340 -22.67 -3.95 -18.73
CA VAL A 340 -23.38 -3.41 -19.90
C VAL A 340 -24.76 -2.89 -19.52
N GLY A 341 -25.09 -1.67 -19.97
CA GLY A 341 -26.45 -1.17 -20.05
C GLY A 341 -27.04 -1.40 -21.45
N CYS A 342 -28.34 -1.66 -21.56
CA CYS A 342 -29.03 -1.91 -22.82
C CYS A 342 -30.30 -1.06 -22.87
N SER A 343 -30.50 -0.29 -23.95
CA SER A 343 -31.67 0.57 -24.12
C SER A 343 -32.14 0.59 -25.57
N ALA A 344 -33.45 0.71 -25.77
CA ALA A 344 -34.05 0.85 -27.10
C ALA A 344 -34.64 2.25 -27.30
N ASN A 345 -34.43 2.84 -28.46
CA ASN A 345 -35.03 4.11 -28.86
C ASN A 345 -35.40 4.09 -30.36
N PRO A 346 -36.70 4.26 -30.71
CA PRO A 346 -37.85 4.33 -29.80
C PRO A 346 -38.17 2.96 -29.16
N SER A 347 -38.64 2.96 -27.91
CA SER A 347 -39.07 1.73 -27.20
C SER A 347 -40.44 1.21 -27.65
N THR A 348 -41.13 1.95 -28.52
CA THR A 348 -42.39 1.55 -29.15
C THR A 348 -42.36 1.93 -30.62
N VAL A 349 -42.68 0.98 -31.50
CA VAL A 349 -42.63 1.12 -32.96
C VAL A 349 -43.91 0.58 -33.59
N ASN A 350 -44.29 1.10 -34.75
CA ASN A 350 -45.31 0.44 -35.55
C ASN A 350 -44.71 -0.81 -36.23
N PRO A 351 -45.54 -1.78 -36.66
CA PRO A 351 -45.05 -2.92 -37.42
C PRO A 351 -44.25 -2.48 -38.65
N GLY A 352 -42.98 -2.91 -38.74
CA GLY A 352 -42.07 -2.58 -39.83
C GLY A 352 -41.11 -1.43 -39.54
N ASP A 353 -41.41 -0.57 -38.56
CA ASP A 353 -40.52 0.52 -38.18
C ASP A 353 -39.30 -0.03 -37.39
N PRO A 354 -38.09 0.51 -37.62
CA PRO A 354 -36.89 0.09 -36.91
C PRO A 354 -36.80 0.72 -35.51
N SER A 355 -36.10 0.05 -34.60
CA SER A 355 -35.67 0.59 -33.31
C SER A 355 -34.15 0.51 -33.19
N THR A 356 -33.50 1.60 -32.75
CA THR A 356 -32.08 1.59 -32.44
C THR A 356 -31.86 1.06 -31.03
N ILE A 357 -31.03 0.05 -30.90
CA ILE A 357 -30.59 -0.55 -29.64
C ILE A 357 -29.21 0.01 -29.34
N THR A 358 -29.04 0.58 -28.15
CA THR A 358 -27.76 1.11 -27.66
C THR A 358 -27.30 0.26 -26.49
N ALA A 359 -26.08 -0.28 -26.59
CA ALA A 359 -25.39 -0.96 -25.51
C ALA A 359 -24.25 -0.09 -24.98
N SER A 360 -24.26 0.21 -23.68
CA SER A 360 -23.21 0.96 -23.00
C SER A 360 -22.37 0.00 -22.17
N GLY A 361 -21.29 -0.52 -22.75
CA GLY A 361 -20.36 -1.43 -22.10
C GLY A 361 -19.22 -0.69 -21.38
N VAL A 362 -18.88 -1.11 -20.16
CA VAL A 362 -17.75 -0.57 -19.39
C VAL A 362 -16.91 -1.71 -18.84
N SER A 363 -15.59 -1.68 -19.11
CA SER A 363 -14.59 -2.54 -18.48
C SER A 363 -13.91 -1.79 -17.33
N PRO A 364 -13.92 -2.31 -16.09
CA PRO A 364 -13.22 -1.66 -14.97
C PRO A 364 -11.70 -1.51 -15.20
N GLN A 365 -11.10 -2.41 -15.99
CA GLN A 365 -9.68 -2.34 -16.38
C GLN A 365 -9.47 -1.70 -17.76
N ASN A 366 -10.49 -1.02 -18.29
CA ASN A 366 -10.46 -0.32 -19.58
C ASN A 366 -10.02 -1.22 -20.75
N ARG A 367 -10.42 -2.50 -20.70
CA ARG A 367 -10.10 -3.51 -21.71
C ARG A 367 -11.00 -3.36 -22.95
N PRO A 368 -10.54 -3.81 -24.14
CA PRO A 368 -11.38 -3.86 -25.33
C PRO A 368 -12.63 -4.75 -25.13
N LEU A 369 -13.78 -4.30 -25.64
CA LEU A 369 -15.07 -5.00 -25.55
C LEU A 369 -15.60 -5.38 -26.93
N THR A 370 -16.11 -6.60 -27.06
CA THR A 370 -16.81 -7.11 -28.24
C THR A 370 -18.31 -7.18 -27.94
N TYR A 371 -19.14 -6.60 -28.80
CA TYR A 371 -20.59 -6.52 -28.61
C TYR A 371 -21.32 -7.55 -29.48
N SER A 372 -22.35 -8.18 -28.93
CA SER A 372 -23.28 -9.03 -29.66
C SER A 372 -24.71 -8.80 -29.20
N TYR A 373 -25.66 -9.01 -30.12
CA TYR A 373 -27.08 -8.74 -29.88
C TYR A 373 -27.93 -9.92 -30.34
N SER A 374 -29.00 -10.20 -29.61
CA SER A 374 -30.04 -11.14 -30.03
C SER A 374 -31.42 -10.58 -29.72
N ALA A 375 -32.42 -10.95 -30.51
CA ALA A 375 -33.80 -10.51 -30.34
C ALA A 375 -34.74 -11.73 -30.38
N THR A 376 -35.81 -11.71 -29.59
CA THR A 376 -36.80 -12.80 -29.56
C THR A 376 -37.66 -12.88 -30.82
N ALA A 377 -37.77 -11.77 -31.55
CA ALA A 377 -38.48 -11.67 -32.83
C ALA A 377 -37.89 -10.51 -33.66
N GLY A 378 -38.11 -10.55 -34.97
CA GLY A 378 -37.52 -9.60 -35.92
C GLY A 378 -36.08 -9.95 -36.28
N SER A 379 -35.39 -9.00 -36.94
CA SER A 379 -33.98 -9.15 -37.32
C SER A 379 -33.17 -8.02 -36.69
N ILE A 380 -32.08 -8.36 -36.02
CA ILE A 380 -31.16 -7.41 -35.38
C ILE A 380 -29.81 -7.44 -36.08
N SER A 381 -29.28 -6.26 -36.42
CA SER A 381 -27.99 -6.11 -37.10
C SER A 381 -27.14 -5.06 -36.42
N GLY A 382 -25.89 -5.40 -36.11
CA GLY A 382 -24.92 -4.55 -35.42
C GLY A 382 -24.03 -5.36 -34.49
N ASN A 383 -22.77 -4.94 -34.33
CA ASN A 383 -21.75 -5.58 -33.49
C ASN A 383 -20.86 -4.55 -32.76
N THR A 384 -21.31 -3.30 -32.71
CA THR A 384 -20.67 -2.19 -31.97
C THR A 384 -21.52 -1.82 -30.76
N SER A 385 -21.34 -0.64 -30.18
CA SER A 385 -22.21 -0.10 -29.11
C SER A 385 -23.65 0.21 -29.57
N THR A 386 -23.95 0.08 -30.87
CA THR A 386 -25.29 0.25 -31.41
C THR A 386 -25.66 -0.88 -32.36
N ALA A 387 -26.93 -1.30 -32.33
CA ALA A 387 -27.52 -2.23 -33.29
C ALA A 387 -28.91 -1.74 -33.70
N THR A 388 -29.38 -2.18 -34.87
CA THR A 388 -30.72 -1.83 -35.38
C THR A 388 -31.60 -3.06 -35.35
N LEU A 389 -32.71 -2.99 -34.62
CA LEU A 389 -33.79 -3.96 -34.65
C LEU A 389 -34.77 -3.57 -35.75
N THR A 390 -35.07 -4.50 -36.64
CA THR A 390 -36.12 -4.37 -37.65
C THR A 390 -37.32 -5.25 -37.28
N THR A 391 -38.52 -4.65 -37.26
CA THR A 391 -39.76 -5.32 -36.82
C THR A 391 -40.66 -5.73 -38.00
N ALA A 392 -40.11 -5.75 -39.22
CA ALA A 392 -40.82 -6.20 -40.41
C ALA A 392 -41.27 -7.66 -40.25
N GLY A 393 -42.57 -7.91 -40.41
CA GLY A 393 -43.17 -9.24 -40.24
C GLY A 393 -43.33 -9.70 -38.79
N VAL A 394 -43.05 -8.84 -37.80
CA VAL A 394 -43.27 -9.14 -36.38
C VAL A 394 -44.71 -8.82 -35.99
N ALA A 395 -45.40 -9.76 -35.34
CA ALA A 395 -46.75 -9.54 -34.83
C ALA A 395 -46.75 -8.50 -33.69
N PRO A 396 -47.85 -7.74 -33.48
CA PRO A 396 -47.97 -6.84 -32.34
C PRO A 396 -47.68 -7.54 -31.02
N GLY A 397 -46.87 -6.91 -30.17
CA GLY A 397 -46.36 -7.54 -28.94
C GLY A 397 -45.02 -6.98 -28.48
N THR A 398 -44.40 -7.64 -27.51
CA THR A 398 -43.10 -7.22 -26.96
C THR A 398 -41.97 -8.04 -27.56
N VAL A 399 -41.01 -7.36 -28.18
CA VAL A 399 -39.73 -7.93 -28.60
C VAL A 399 -38.72 -7.68 -27.50
N THR A 400 -38.09 -8.75 -26.97
CA THR A 400 -37.00 -8.63 -26.02
C THR A 400 -35.68 -8.69 -26.77
N VAL A 401 -34.82 -7.70 -26.53
CA VAL A 401 -33.46 -7.63 -27.09
C VAL A 401 -32.46 -7.86 -25.96
N THR A 402 -31.53 -8.77 -26.18
CA THR A 402 -30.40 -9.03 -25.28
C THR A 402 -29.16 -8.38 -25.85
N CYS A 403 -28.57 -7.43 -25.12
CA CYS A 403 -27.25 -6.89 -25.38
C CYS A 403 -26.22 -7.70 -24.58
N ASN A 404 -25.20 -8.23 -25.25
CA ASN A 404 -24.11 -8.96 -24.62
C ASN A 404 -22.76 -8.30 -24.97
N VAL A 405 -21.87 -8.23 -23.97
CA VAL A 405 -20.49 -7.76 -24.15
C VAL A 405 -19.53 -8.82 -23.63
N VAL A 406 -18.40 -8.99 -24.32
CA VAL A 406 -17.31 -9.89 -23.92
C VAL A 406 -15.98 -9.14 -24.01
N ASP A 407 -15.13 -9.28 -23.00
CA ASP A 407 -13.77 -8.74 -23.03
C ASP A 407 -12.78 -9.71 -23.71
N ASP A 408 -11.54 -9.27 -23.93
CA ASP A 408 -10.47 -10.09 -24.52
C ASP A 408 -9.94 -11.20 -23.59
N LYS A 409 -10.46 -11.32 -22.37
CA LYS A 409 -10.20 -12.42 -21.42
C LYS A 409 -11.37 -13.40 -21.33
N GLY A 410 -12.41 -13.23 -22.15
CA GLY A 410 -13.57 -14.10 -22.21
C GLY A 410 -14.59 -13.86 -21.09
N GLN A 411 -14.45 -12.79 -20.30
CA GLN A 411 -15.48 -12.40 -19.33
C GLN A 411 -16.61 -11.68 -20.03
N SER A 412 -17.85 -11.95 -19.59
CA SER A 412 -19.05 -11.45 -20.25
C SER A 412 -20.02 -10.76 -19.31
N ALA A 413 -20.84 -9.89 -19.87
CA ALA A 413 -22.01 -9.31 -19.22
C ALA A 413 -23.16 -9.19 -20.22
N SER A 414 -24.38 -9.32 -19.71
CA SER A 414 -25.59 -9.30 -20.53
C SER A 414 -26.68 -8.50 -19.84
N GLN A 415 -27.42 -7.71 -20.63
CA GLN A 415 -28.56 -6.92 -20.18
C GLN A 415 -29.66 -6.92 -21.24
N MET A 416 -30.91 -6.90 -20.81
CA MET A 416 -32.07 -6.90 -21.71
C MET A 416 -32.74 -5.53 -21.78
N THR A 417 -33.32 -5.23 -22.94
CA THR A 417 -34.27 -4.12 -23.17
C THR A 417 -35.47 -4.64 -23.96
N THR A 418 -36.59 -3.94 -23.90
CA THR A 418 -37.80 -4.30 -24.64
C THR A 418 -38.17 -3.25 -25.68
N VAL A 419 -38.76 -3.71 -26.78
CA VAL A 419 -39.37 -2.89 -27.83
C VAL A 419 -40.79 -3.38 -28.05
N THR A 420 -41.77 -2.49 -27.89
CA THR A 420 -43.18 -2.82 -28.10
C THR A 420 -43.59 -2.52 -29.54
N VAL A 421 -44.08 -3.53 -30.25
CA VAL A 421 -44.70 -3.38 -31.58
C VAL A 421 -46.18 -3.08 -31.38
N ALA A 422 -46.60 -1.88 -31.77
CA ALA A 422 -47.97 -1.40 -31.59
C ALA A 422 -48.97 -2.24 -32.39
N ALA A 423 -50.16 -2.46 -31.81
CA ALA A 423 -51.29 -3.03 -32.55
C ALA A 423 -51.88 -1.98 -33.51
N PRO A 424 -52.35 -2.38 -34.71
CA PRO A 424 -53.08 -1.48 -35.59
C PRO A 424 -54.31 -0.92 -34.87
N VAL A 425 -54.47 0.40 -34.90
CA VAL A 425 -55.66 1.05 -34.33
C VAL A 425 -56.87 0.70 -35.20
N VAL A 426 -57.81 -0.09 -34.68
CA VAL A 426 -59.08 -0.35 -35.38
C VAL A 426 -59.92 0.93 -35.28
N ALA A 427 -60.30 1.51 -36.42
CA ALA A 427 -61.15 2.69 -36.46
C ALA A 427 -62.50 2.41 -35.75
N PRO A 428 -63.03 3.34 -34.92
CA PRO A 428 -64.32 3.15 -34.27
C PRO A 428 -65.44 3.03 -35.31
N THR A 429 -66.33 2.05 -35.11
CA THR A 429 -67.52 1.81 -35.95
C THR A 429 -68.42 3.06 -35.94
N PRO A 430 -68.92 3.55 -37.09
CA PRO A 430 -69.79 4.72 -37.11
C PRO A 430 -71.13 4.41 -36.43
N VAL A 431 -71.50 5.23 -35.45
CA VAL A 431 -72.83 5.22 -34.82
C VAL A 431 -73.84 5.84 -35.79
N THR A 432 -74.96 5.14 -36.06
CA THR A 432 -76.00 5.60 -36.98
C THR A 432 -77.29 5.99 -36.25
N THR A 433 -78.07 6.88 -36.84
CA THR A 433 -79.42 7.23 -36.36
C THR A 433 -80.40 6.08 -36.61
N SER A 434 -81.45 5.95 -35.80
CA SER A 434 -82.54 5.00 -36.05
C SER A 434 -83.91 5.67 -35.93
N SER A 435 -84.85 5.26 -36.79
CA SER A 435 -86.23 5.73 -36.73
C SER A 435 -87.00 5.00 -35.63
N LEU A 436 -87.70 5.77 -34.81
CA LEU A 436 -88.66 5.27 -33.84
C LEU A 436 -90.06 5.24 -34.48
N CYS A 437 -91.07 4.92 -33.69
CA CYS A 437 -92.43 4.83 -34.17
C CYS A 437 -92.97 6.18 -34.68
N THR A 438 -94.01 6.11 -35.51
CA THR A 438 -94.67 7.27 -36.13
C THR A 438 -96.11 7.34 -35.65
N ILE A 439 -96.56 8.53 -35.25
CA ILE A 439 -97.95 8.77 -34.84
C ILE A 439 -98.76 9.34 -36.00
N ALA A 440 -100.05 9.00 -36.06
CA ALA A 440 -100.97 9.46 -37.11
C ALA A 440 -102.03 10.43 -36.56
N PHE A 441 -102.43 11.40 -37.38
CA PHE A 441 -103.38 12.47 -37.04
C PHE A 441 -104.64 12.45 -37.92
N ASN A 442 -104.94 11.33 -38.56
CA ASN A 442 -106.08 11.17 -39.46
C ASN A 442 -107.41 10.82 -38.75
N ARG A 443 -107.37 10.48 -37.45
CA ARG A 443 -108.52 9.92 -36.72
C ARG A 443 -109.48 10.96 -36.12
N ASP A 444 -108.97 12.12 -35.71
CA ASP A 444 -109.78 13.21 -35.14
C ASP A 444 -109.94 14.34 -36.16
N GLU A 445 -110.95 14.23 -37.03
CA GLU A 445 -111.23 15.24 -38.06
C GLU A 445 -111.54 16.62 -37.49
N LYS A 446 -112.09 16.69 -36.27
CA LYS A 446 -112.41 17.95 -35.60
C LYS A 446 -111.16 18.63 -35.02
N ARG A 447 -110.09 17.88 -34.76
CA ARG A 447 -108.82 18.37 -34.18
C ARG A 447 -107.63 17.70 -34.88
N PRO A 448 -107.32 18.09 -36.13
CA PRO A 448 -106.44 17.35 -37.05
C PRO A 448 -104.94 17.40 -36.73
N THR A 449 -104.54 18.08 -35.66
CA THR A 449 -103.15 18.20 -35.18
C THR A 449 -103.00 17.83 -33.71
N ARG A 450 -104.09 17.42 -33.05
CA ARG A 450 -104.07 17.00 -31.64
C ARG A 450 -103.65 15.55 -31.52
N VAL A 451 -102.68 15.27 -30.65
CA VAL A 451 -102.29 13.90 -30.29
C VAL A 451 -103.47 13.18 -29.62
N ASP A 452 -103.88 12.04 -30.19
CA ASP A 452 -105.00 11.24 -29.69
C ASP A 452 -104.58 10.24 -28.60
N ASN A 453 -105.50 9.34 -28.23
CA ASN A 453 -105.21 8.30 -27.24
C ASN A 453 -104.55 7.07 -27.86
N GLU A 454 -104.64 6.85 -29.17
CA GLU A 454 -104.00 5.72 -29.83
C GLU A 454 -102.48 5.94 -29.92
N ALA A 455 -102.07 7.17 -30.21
CA ALA A 455 -100.66 7.56 -30.29
C ALA A 455 -99.89 7.31 -28.98
N LYS A 456 -100.58 7.09 -27.85
CA LYS A 456 -99.94 6.90 -26.54
C LYS A 456 -98.94 5.76 -26.50
N ALA A 457 -99.26 4.60 -27.08
CA ALA A 457 -98.37 3.44 -27.06
C ALA A 457 -97.04 3.74 -27.78
N CYS A 458 -97.12 4.38 -28.95
CA CYS A 458 -95.93 4.84 -29.67
C CYS A 458 -95.14 5.91 -28.88
N LEU A 459 -95.83 6.88 -28.29
CA LEU A 459 -95.16 7.92 -27.50
C LEU A 459 -94.51 7.37 -26.22
N ASP A 460 -95.05 6.29 -25.65
CA ASP A 460 -94.44 5.51 -24.57
C ASP A 460 -93.16 4.81 -25.04
N ASP A 461 -93.17 4.18 -26.22
CA ASP A 461 -91.98 3.54 -26.79
C ASP A 461 -90.88 4.56 -27.14
N ILE A 462 -91.26 5.74 -27.64
CA ILE A 462 -90.32 6.85 -27.88
C ILE A 462 -89.70 7.33 -26.58
N ALA A 463 -90.52 7.57 -25.55
CA ALA A 463 -90.04 7.99 -24.24
C ALA A 463 -89.11 6.95 -23.61
N LEU A 464 -89.46 5.66 -23.72
CA LEU A 464 -88.63 4.56 -23.21
C LEU A 464 -87.29 4.50 -23.94
N SER A 465 -87.29 4.71 -25.26
CA SER A 465 -86.05 4.76 -26.06
C SER A 465 -85.16 5.95 -25.64
N ALA A 466 -85.76 7.12 -25.38
CA ALA A 466 -85.06 8.30 -24.88
C ALA A 466 -84.58 8.17 -23.42
N GLN A 467 -85.19 7.30 -22.61
CA GLN A 467 -84.73 6.95 -21.26
C GLN A 467 -83.57 5.95 -21.30
N ARG A 468 -83.60 4.98 -22.22
CA ARG A 468 -82.53 3.99 -22.40
C ARG A 468 -81.22 4.63 -22.85
N ASP A 469 -81.29 5.68 -23.66
CA ASP A 469 -80.15 6.50 -24.03
C ASP A 469 -80.37 7.95 -23.56
N PRO A 470 -79.91 8.31 -22.34
CA PRO A 470 -80.13 9.65 -21.77
C PRO A 470 -79.31 10.75 -22.46
N GLN A 471 -78.33 10.39 -23.30
CA GLN A 471 -77.49 11.35 -24.03
C GLN A 471 -77.93 11.51 -25.50
N ALA A 472 -78.79 10.63 -26.02
CA ALA A 472 -79.37 10.77 -27.34
C ALA A 472 -80.32 11.98 -27.44
N LYS A 473 -80.35 12.58 -28.63
CA LYS A 473 -81.35 13.58 -29.03
C LYS A 473 -82.46 12.92 -29.84
N LEU A 474 -83.62 13.56 -29.89
CA LEU A 474 -84.74 13.17 -30.74
C LEU A 474 -84.97 14.26 -31.79
N ALA A 475 -85.28 13.84 -33.02
CA ALA A 475 -85.83 14.72 -34.05
C ALA A 475 -87.26 14.29 -34.33
N VAL A 476 -88.22 15.19 -34.15
CA VAL A 476 -89.63 14.97 -34.45
C VAL A 476 -89.96 15.65 -35.76
N ILE A 477 -90.34 14.86 -36.77
CA ILE A 477 -90.67 15.32 -38.12
C ILE A 477 -92.18 15.22 -38.32
N GLY A 478 -92.87 16.37 -38.34
CA GLY A 478 -94.28 16.42 -38.69
C GLY A 478 -94.50 16.47 -40.18
N ASN A 479 -95.54 15.80 -40.65
CA ASN A 479 -95.93 15.76 -42.06
C ASN A 479 -97.39 16.19 -42.24
N ALA A 480 -97.73 16.59 -43.46
CA ALA A 480 -99.10 16.90 -43.84
C ALA A 480 -99.47 16.28 -45.19
N ALA A 481 -100.76 15.99 -45.33
CA ALA A 481 -101.31 15.49 -46.59
C ALA A 481 -101.34 16.60 -47.65
N ALA A 482 -101.06 16.24 -48.90
CA ALA A 482 -100.95 17.21 -50.00
C ALA A 482 -102.23 18.03 -50.26
N ASN A 483 -103.40 17.49 -49.90
CA ASN A 483 -104.70 18.14 -50.06
C ASN A 483 -105.15 18.93 -48.81
N GLU A 484 -104.28 19.06 -47.80
CA GLU A 484 -104.65 19.69 -46.54
C GLU A 484 -104.47 21.22 -46.59
N LYS A 485 -105.53 21.96 -46.28
CA LYS A 485 -105.42 23.43 -46.10
C LYS A 485 -104.42 23.73 -44.99
N MET A 486 -103.49 24.66 -45.27
CA MET A 486 -102.39 25.04 -44.38
C MET A 486 -101.49 23.85 -43.99
N ALA A 487 -101.13 23.00 -44.98
CA ALA A 487 -100.35 21.78 -44.78
C ALA A 487 -99.06 22.01 -43.97
N GLU A 488 -98.24 22.99 -44.34
CA GLU A 488 -96.97 23.30 -43.63
C GLU A 488 -97.20 23.68 -42.17
N HIS A 489 -98.17 24.56 -41.90
CA HIS A 489 -98.53 24.96 -40.54
C HIS A 489 -99.02 23.76 -39.71
N LYS A 490 -99.79 22.85 -40.31
CA LYS A 490 -100.27 21.66 -39.62
C LYS A 490 -99.21 20.60 -39.40
N ALA A 491 -98.26 20.46 -40.33
CA ALA A 491 -97.08 19.62 -40.13
C ALA A 491 -96.27 20.14 -38.92
N ALA A 492 -96.06 21.45 -38.84
CA ALA A 492 -95.39 22.08 -37.70
C ALA A 492 -96.18 21.87 -36.40
N GLU A 493 -97.49 22.09 -36.39
CA GLU A 493 -98.34 21.82 -35.22
C GLU A 493 -98.26 20.37 -34.76
N ARG A 494 -98.25 19.39 -35.67
CA ARG A 494 -98.16 17.96 -35.31
C ARG A 494 -96.85 17.64 -34.60
N ALA A 495 -95.75 18.12 -35.14
CA ALA A 495 -94.42 17.90 -34.58
C ALA A 495 -94.27 18.59 -33.21
N VAL A 496 -94.77 19.83 -33.09
CA VAL A 496 -94.79 20.59 -31.82
C VAL A 496 -95.71 19.95 -30.78
N ASN A 497 -96.88 19.44 -31.18
CA ASN A 497 -97.81 18.77 -30.26
C ASN A 497 -97.27 17.40 -29.79
N GLU A 498 -96.54 16.67 -30.63
CA GLU A 498 -95.80 15.47 -30.22
C GLU A 498 -94.69 15.81 -29.22
N LYS A 499 -93.85 16.81 -29.53
CA LYS A 499 -92.82 17.29 -28.59
C LYS A 499 -93.43 17.72 -27.27
N ALA A 500 -94.50 18.51 -27.29
CA ALA A 500 -95.19 18.95 -26.08
C ALA A 500 -95.65 17.76 -25.24
N TYR A 501 -96.19 16.71 -25.87
CA TYR A 501 -96.58 15.49 -25.16
C TYR A 501 -95.38 14.76 -24.53
N LEU A 502 -94.29 14.58 -25.28
CA LEU A 502 -93.08 13.94 -24.77
C LEU A 502 -92.47 14.73 -23.60
N VAL A 503 -92.53 16.06 -23.63
CA VAL A 503 -92.02 16.93 -22.57
C VAL A 503 -92.95 16.92 -21.35
N THR A 504 -94.23 17.24 -21.52
CA THR A 504 -95.14 17.49 -20.39
C THR A 504 -95.68 16.21 -19.76
N GLU A 505 -95.92 15.17 -20.55
CA GLU A 505 -96.58 13.93 -20.09
C GLU A 505 -95.59 12.78 -19.90
N LYS A 506 -94.45 12.78 -20.61
CA LYS A 506 -93.41 11.73 -20.51
C LYS A 506 -92.11 12.19 -19.84
N GLY A 507 -91.95 13.49 -19.56
CA GLY A 507 -90.81 14.03 -18.83
C GLY A 507 -89.49 14.00 -19.61
N VAL A 508 -89.53 13.95 -20.94
CA VAL A 508 -88.33 14.07 -21.78
C VAL A 508 -87.87 15.53 -21.78
N ASP A 509 -86.57 15.78 -21.57
CA ASP A 509 -86.01 17.14 -21.59
C ASP A 509 -86.25 17.79 -22.96
N SER A 510 -86.88 18.96 -22.98
CA SER A 510 -87.18 19.71 -24.20
C SER A 510 -85.93 20.09 -25.00
N SER A 511 -84.77 20.25 -24.35
CA SER A 511 -83.50 20.57 -25.00
C SER A 511 -82.94 19.41 -25.84
N ARG A 512 -83.46 18.19 -25.60
CA ARG A 512 -83.10 16.97 -26.35
C ARG A 512 -83.98 16.76 -27.59
N ILE A 513 -85.03 17.55 -27.80
CA ILE A 513 -85.99 17.34 -28.90
C ILE A 513 -85.95 18.52 -29.88
N SER A 514 -85.54 18.25 -31.11
CA SER A 514 -85.63 19.18 -32.24
C SER A 514 -86.85 18.87 -33.10
N VAL A 515 -87.49 19.91 -33.63
CA VAL A 515 -88.74 19.78 -34.39
C VAL A 515 -88.54 20.24 -35.82
N TYR A 516 -89.01 19.42 -36.77
CA TYR A 516 -88.93 19.67 -38.20
C TYR A 516 -90.28 19.40 -38.88
N THR A 517 -90.49 19.99 -40.06
CA THR A 517 -91.49 19.53 -41.01
C THR A 517 -90.84 18.73 -42.13
N GLY A 518 -91.49 17.65 -42.55
CA GLY A 518 -91.08 16.81 -43.67
C GLY A 518 -92.12 16.79 -44.79
N SER A 519 -91.80 16.02 -45.85
CA SER A 519 -92.59 15.93 -47.07
C SER A 519 -93.21 14.55 -47.29
N ALA A 520 -93.47 13.76 -46.23
CA ALA A 520 -93.97 12.38 -46.37
C ALA A 520 -95.40 12.28 -46.95
N GLY A 521 -96.11 13.41 -47.08
CA GLY A 521 -97.39 13.49 -47.78
C GLY A 521 -98.57 12.87 -47.03
N ASP A 522 -98.39 12.52 -45.76
CA ASP A 522 -99.40 11.96 -44.87
C ASP A 522 -99.59 12.81 -43.60
N LYS A 523 -100.67 12.56 -42.87
CA LYS A 523 -100.96 13.26 -41.60
C LYS A 523 -100.26 12.56 -40.45
N SER A 524 -98.94 12.71 -40.36
CA SER A 524 -98.12 11.97 -39.39
C SER A 524 -97.14 12.86 -38.62
N ALA A 525 -96.55 12.32 -37.56
CA ALA A 525 -95.29 12.80 -37.02
C ALA A 525 -94.38 11.61 -36.66
N ALA A 526 -93.17 11.63 -37.21
CA ALA A 526 -92.18 10.56 -37.09
C ALA A 526 -91.03 11.01 -36.21
N THR A 527 -90.58 10.15 -35.29
CA THR A 527 -89.47 10.47 -34.40
C THR A 527 -88.21 9.68 -34.76
N THR A 528 -87.06 10.34 -34.84
CA THR A 528 -85.74 9.72 -35.04
C THR A 528 -84.87 9.93 -33.80
N ILE A 529 -84.22 8.88 -33.30
CA ILE A 529 -83.25 8.97 -32.21
C ILE A 529 -81.83 9.12 -32.76
N ILE A 530 -81.07 10.04 -32.16
CA ILE A 530 -79.73 10.46 -32.57
C ILE A 530 -78.76 10.20 -31.40
N PRO A 531 -78.04 9.07 -31.40
CA PRO A 531 -77.02 8.76 -30.39
C PRO A 531 -75.86 9.76 -30.41
N VAL A 532 -75.08 9.82 -29.33
CA VAL A 532 -73.88 10.66 -29.25
C VAL A 532 -72.89 10.23 -30.34
N GLY A 533 -72.51 11.18 -31.21
CA GLY A 533 -71.60 10.94 -32.34
C GLY A 533 -72.30 10.69 -33.68
N ALA A 534 -73.63 10.54 -33.71
CA ALA A 534 -74.42 10.45 -34.94
C ALA A 534 -74.93 11.84 -35.37
N THR A 535 -75.07 12.05 -36.68
CA THR A 535 -75.65 13.27 -37.27
C THR A 535 -76.98 12.95 -37.95
N LEU A 536 -78.01 13.76 -37.73
CA LEU A 536 -79.27 13.66 -38.45
C LEU A 536 -79.09 14.16 -39.89
N ASP A 537 -79.53 13.36 -40.87
CA ASP A 537 -79.71 13.86 -42.24
C ASP A 537 -80.92 14.79 -42.29
N THR A 538 -80.68 16.07 -42.57
CA THR A 538 -81.72 17.10 -42.67
C THR A 538 -82.18 17.36 -44.11
N THR A 539 -81.75 16.56 -45.08
CA THR A 539 -82.16 16.71 -46.47
C THR A 539 -83.69 16.58 -46.58
N GLY A 540 -84.36 17.64 -47.05
CA GLY A 540 -85.82 17.68 -47.15
C GLY A 540 -86.56 17.95 -45.84
N LEU A 541 -85.86 18.28 -44.75
CA LEU A 541 -86.44 18.71 -43.48
C LEU A 541 -86.32 20.22 -43.30
N THR A 542 -87.40 20.86 -42.84
CA THR A 542 -87.39 22.30 -42.51
C THR A 542 -87.55 22.49 -40.99
N PRO A 543 -86.63 23.19 -40.30
CA PRO A 543 -86.77 23.46 -38.87
C PRO A 543 -88.05 24.25 -38.56
N VAL A 544 -88.73 23.90 -37.47
CA VAL A 544 -89.94 24.60 -37.02
C VAL A 544 -89.58 25.69 -36.02
N ASP A 545 -90.08 26.90 -36.24
CA ASP A 545 -90.12 27.94 -35.21
C ASP A 545 -91.26 27.65 -34.22
N GLU A 546 -90.91 27.06 -33.08
CA GLU A 546 -91.87 26.67 -32.04
C GLU A 546 -92.60 27.86 -31.42
N SER A 547 -92.05 29.08 -31.49
CA SER A 547 -92.67 30.28 -30.92
C SER A 547 -93.87 30.78 -31.74
N ALA A 548 -93.90 30.43 -33.02
CA ALA A 548 -94.98 30.76 -33.96
C ALA A 548 -96.15 29.76 -33.90
N ILE A 549 -96.01 28.64 -33.16
CA ILE A 549 -96.98 27.55 -33.13
C ILE A 549 -97.68 27.46 -31.78
N LYS A 550 -99.02 27.55 -31.79
CA LYS A 550 -99.80 27.38 -30.56
C LYS A 550 -100.02 25.90 -30.26
N VAL A 551 -99.35 25.40 -29.22
CA VAL A 551 -99.56 24.05 -28.68
C VAL A 551 -101.03 23.83 -28.33
N GLN A 552 -101.60 22.70 -28.75
CA GLN A 552 -102.97 22.31 -28.42
C GLN A 552 -102.96 21.51 -27.11
N PRO A 553 -103.36 22.10 -25.96
CA PRO A 553 -103.31 21.40 -24.68
C PRO A 553 -104.28 20.22 -24.65
N ARG A 554 -103.83 19.06 -24.13
CA ARG A 554 -104.78 18.04 -23.67
C ARG A 554 -105.42 18.52 -22.38
N LYS A 555 -106.63 19.07 -22.45
CA LYS A 555 -107.57 18.94 -21.34
C LYS A 555 -108.10 17.50 -21.38
N SER A 556 -108.06 16.77 -20.26
CA SER A 556 -108.75 15.49 -20.19
C SER A 556 -110.22 15.74 -20.50
N LEU A 557 -110.85 14.86 -21.28
CA LEU A 557 -112.30 14.83 -21.31
C LEU A 557 -112.72 14.43 -19.90
N GLY A 558 -113.18 15.38 -19.10
CA GLY A 558 -113.83 15.08 -17.84
C GLY A 558 -114.90 14.03 -18.10
N ALA A 559 -114.97 13.01 -17.24
CA ALA A 559 -116.05 12.05 -17.26
C ALA A 559 -117.36 12.82 -17.38
N GLY A 560 -118.09 12.63 -18.48
CA GLY A 560 -119.40 13.24 -18.63
C GLY A 560 -120.26 12.77 -17.47
N HIS A 561 -120.54 13.65 -16.51
CA HIS A 561 -121.61 13.44 -15.55
C HIS A 561 -122.89 13.27 -16.35
N ARG A 562 -123.35 12.03 -16.46
CA ARG A 562 -124.71 11.71 -16.90
C ARG A 562 -125.66 12.42 -15.93
N HIS A 563 -126.54 13.25 -16.48
CA HIS A 563 -127.74 13.69 -15.80
C HIS A 563 -128.54 12.45 -15.35
N HIS A 564 -128.66 12.26 -14.04
CA HIS A 564 -129.79 11.52 -13.46
C HIS A 564 -130.80 12.56 -12.98
N HIS A 565 -131.95 12.63 -13.63
CA HIS A 565 -133.13 13.34 -13.14
C HIS A 565 -134.15 12.30 -12.66
N LYS A 566 -134.41 12.31 -11.35
CA LYS A 566 -135.69 12.08 -10.64
C LYS A 566 -135.36 12.04 -9.13
N GLY A 567 -135.93 12.87 -8.26
CA GLY A 567 -137.02 13.85 -8.40
C GLY A 567 -136.74 15.16 -7.69
#